data_AF-A0A3C0BFW2-F1
#
_entry.id   AF-A0A3C0BFW2-F1
#
_cell.length_a   1.000
_cell.length_b   1.000
_cell.length_c   1.000
_cell.angle_alpha   90.00
_cell.angle_beta   90.00
_cell.angle_gamma   90.00
#
_symmetry.space_group_name_H-M   'P 1'
#
loop_
_entity.id
_entity.type
_entity.pdbx_description
1 polymer ?
#
loop_
_entity_poly.entity_id
_entity_poly.type
_entity_poly.pdbx_seq_one_letter_code
_entity_poly.pdbx_strand_id
1 'polypeptide(L)' 'MNDRFYIEVNAELRNHHESRICGDVFLSRRIKEENRIIVVLSDGMGHGVKANMLATL' A
#
# COMPACT_ATOMS: atom_id res chain seq x y z
N MET A 1 23.13 -0.46 -13.06
CA MET A 1 22.83 -1.55 -12.11
C MET A 1 22.35 -2.72 -12.97
N ASN A 2 23.19 -3.72 -13.22
CA ASN A 2 22.82 -4.90 -14.04
C ASN A 2 21.52 -5.53 -13.51
N ASP A 3 20.63 -5.93 -14.42
CA ASP A 3 19.33 -6.60 -14.22
C ASP A 3 19.45 -7.95 -13.47
N ARG A 4 19.98 -7.93 -12.25
CA ARG A 4 20.29 -9.12 -11.46
C ARG A 4 19.12 -9.62 -10.63
N PHE A 5 18.06 -8.84 -10.48
CA PHE A 5 16.97 -9.16 -9.57
C PHE A 5 15.62 -8.86 -10.21
N TYR A 6 14.79 -9.88 -10.28
CA TYR A 6 13.37 -9.73 -10.52
C TYR A 6 12.67 -9.58 -9.16
N ILE A 7 12.04 -8.42 -8.95
CA ILE A 7 11.31 -8.11 -7.70
C ILE A 7 9.83 -8.10 -8.04
N GLU A 8 9.04 -8.92 -7.36
CA GLU A 8 7.58 -8.91 -7.42
C GLU A 8 7.02 -8.35 -6.11
N VAL A 9 5.88 -7.64 -6.18
CA VAL A 9 5.24 -7.02 -5.02
C VAL A 9 3.81 -7.51 -4.94
N ASN A 10 3.43 -8.06 -3.79
CA ASN A 10 2.08 -8.46 -3.43
C ASN A 10 1.71 -7.82 -2.08
N ALA A 11 0.42 -7.59 -1.84
CA ALA A 11 -0.10 -7.10 -0.58
C ALA A 11 -1.46 -7.72 -0.27
N GLU A 12 -1.67 -8.03 1.01
CA GLU A 12 -2.97 -8.42 1.57
C GLU A 12 -3.30 -7.44 2.70
N LEU A 13 -4.51 -6.88 2.69
CA LEU A 13 -5.00 -5.97 3.71
C LEU A 13 -6.14 -6.64 4.48
N ARG A 14 -6.14 -6.49 5.81
CA ARG A 14 -7.18 -7.05 6.67
C ARG A 14 -7.94 -5.93 7.37
N ASN A 15 -9.24 -6.11 7.47
CA ASN A 15 -10.10 -5.14 8.13
C ASN A 15 -10.07 -5.31 9.66
N HIS A 16 -10.26 -4.19 10.36
CA HIS A 16 -10.44 -4.18 11.80
C HIS A 16 -11.86 -4.64 12.18
N HIS A 17 -11.97 -5.82 12.80
CA HIS A 17 -13.24 -6.43 13.23
C HIS A 17 -14.33 -6.41 12.15
N GLU A 18 -15.46 -5.78 12.42
CA GLU A 18 -16.63 -5.67 11.55
C GLU A 18 -16.52 -4.53 10.52
N SER A 19 -15.39 -3.81 10.49
CA SER A 19 -15.17 -2.73 9.54
C SER A 19 -15.21 -3.26 8.11
N ARG A 20 -16.00 -2.63 7.26
CA ARG A 20 -16.11 -3.01 5.84
C ARG A 20 -14.94 -2.51 4.98
N ILE A 21 -14.18 -1.54 5.49
CA ILE A 21 -13.06 -0.87 4.81
C ILE A 21 -11.84 -0.94 5.72
N CYS A 22 -10.67 -1.25 5.14
CA CYS A 22 -9.40 -1.26 5.84
C CYS A 22 -8.95 0.17 6.14
N GLY A 23 -8.46 0.41 7.36
CA GLY A 23 -7.91 1.71 7.74
C GLY A 23 -6.63 2.07 6.98
N ASP A 24 -5.92 1.04 6.51
CA ASP A 24 -4.63 1.18 5.87
C ASP A 24 -4.79 1.30 4.35
N VAL A 25 -3.86 2.02 3.72
CA VAL A 25 -3.78 2.19 2.27
C VAL A 25 -2.42 1.71 1.78
N PHE A 26 -2.45 0.80 0.81
CA PHE A 26 -1.24 0.30 0.15
C PHE A 26 -1.23 0.74 -1.32
N LEU A 27 -0.11 1.31 -1.76
CA LEU A 27 0.13 1.68 -3.15
C LEU A 27 1.46 1.08 -3.63
N SER A 28 1.46 0.54 -4.84
CA SER A 28 2.66 0.06 -5.51
C SER A 28 2.70 0.55 -6.94
N ARG A 29 3.82 1.13 -7.34
CA ARG A 29 4.04 1.61 -8.71
C ARG A 29 5.42 1.18 -9.19
N ARG A 30 5.45 0.53 -10.35
CA ARG A 30 6.68 0.25 -11.10
C ARG A 30 6.88 1.33 -12.16
N ILE A 31 8.03 1.98 -12.13
CA ILE A 31 8.51 2.94 -13.14
C ILE A 31 9.56 2.21 -13.96
N LYS A 32 9.18 1.75 -15.16
CA LYS A 32 10.02 0.86 -15.99
C LYS A 32 11.25 1.58 -16.50
N GLU A 33 11.08 2.85 -16.86
CA GLU A 33 12.09 3.76 -17.40
C GLU A 33 13.24 4.01 -16.40
N GLU A 34 12.93 3.95 -15.10
CA GLU A 34 13.89 4.13 -14.01
C GLU A 34 14.40 2.81 -13.42
N ASN A 35 13.88 1.66 -13.89
CA ASN A 35 14.04 0.36 -13.24
C ASN A 35 13.76 0.43 -11.72
N ARG A 36 12.70 1.14 -11.35
CA ARG A 36 12.39 1.50 -9.96
C ARG A 36 11.00 1.04 -9.57
N ILE A 37 10.87 0.54 -8.34
CA ILE A 37 9.58 0.24 -7.71
C ILE A 37 9.42 1.19 -6.52
N ILE A 38 8.27 1.85 -6.43
CA ILE A 38 7.88 2.68 -5.29
C ILE A 38 6.71 1.97 -4.61
N VAL A 39 6.84 1.74 -3.31
CA VAL A 39 5.81 1.12 -2.48
C VAL A 39 5.53 2.05 -1.30
N VAL A 40 4.25 2.26 -0.99
CA VAL A 40 3.78 3.09 0.11
C VAL A 40 2.74 2.28 0.89
N LEU A 41 2.93 2.22 2.21
CA LEU A 41 1.92 1.76 3.16
C LEU A 41 1.66 2.92 4.12
N SER A 42 0.39 3.29 4.27
CA SER A 42 -0.07 4.38 5.14
C SER A 42 -1.15 3.85 6.08
N ASP A 43 -1.04 4.14 7.37
CA ASP A 43 -2.05 3.83 8.39
C ASP A 43 -2.66 5.15 8.87
N GLY A 44 -3.98 5.24 8.77
CA GLY A 44 -4.72 6.40 9.21
C GLY A 44 -5.24 6.19 10.63
N MET A 45 -5.06 7.19 11.48
CA MET A 45 -5.46 7.08 12.89
C MET A 45 -6.96 6.77 13.06
N GLY A 46 -7.28 5.68 13.76
CA GLY A 46 -8.65 5.22 14.02
C GLY A 46 -8.94 3.85 13.43
N HIS A 47 -10.17 3.62 12.95
CA HIS A 47 -10.54 2.40 12.22
C HIS A 47 -11.62 2.67 11.18
N GLY A 48 -11.77 1.73 10.25
CA GLY A 48 -12.78 1.79 9.19
C GLY A 48 -12.58 2.98 8.25
N VAL A 49 -13.68 3.58 7.80
CA VAL A 49 -13.67 4.61 6.75
C VAL A 49 -12.88 5.86 7.15
N LYS A 50 -12.88 6.22 8.44
CA LYS A 50 -12.16 7.42 8.92
C LYS A 50 -10.64 7.26 8.82
N ALA A 51 -10.14 6.10 9.26
CA ALA A 51 -8.74 5.73 9.12
C ALA A 51 -8.36 5.68 7.63
N ASN A 52 -9.16 5.02 6.80
CA ASN A 52 -8.88 4.93 5.36
C ASN A 52 -8.74 6.30 4.68
N MET A 53 -9.60 7.26 5.02
CA MET A 53 -9.50 8.62 4.50
C MET A 53 -8.20 9.31 4.95
N LEU A 54 -7.83 9.18 6.23
CA LEU A 54 -6.58 9.76 6.75
C LEU A 54 -5.34 9.09 6.16
N ALA A 55 -5.39 7.79 5.87
CA ALA A 55 -4.32 7.08 5.18
C ALA A 55 -4.16 7.51 3.72
N THR A 56 -5.22 8.05 3.11
CA THR A 56 -5.27 8.47 1.70
C THR A 56 -4.85 9.93 1.49
N LEU A 57 -5.15 10.82 2.45
CA LEU A 57 -4.89 12.26 2.40
C LEU A 57 -3.43 12.61 2.74
#